data_AF-A0A7S2UZH5-F1
#
_entry.id   AF-A0A7S2UZH5-F1
#
_cell.length_a   1.000
_cell.length_b   1.000
_cell.length_c   1.000
_cell.angle_alpha   90.00
_cell.angle_beta   90.00
_cell.angle_gamma   90.00
#
_symmetry.space_group_name_H-M   'P 1'
#
loop_
_entity.id
_entity.type
_entity.pdbx_description
1 polymer ?
#
loop_
_entity_poly.entity_id
_entity_poly.type
_entity_poly.pdbx_seq_one_letter_code
_entity_poly.pdbx_strand_id
1 'polypeptide(L)'
;FAQTAVGSAPPNSPYPCPPFKIIILDEADTMTPEAQAALRRTMEVHSKVTRFCLVCNYVTRIIEPLASRCAKFRFQGLPEEAMKNRLVHIATAEQVSVSEESLGTIVKLSG
;
A
#
# COMPACT_ATOMS: atom_id res chain seq x y z
N PHE A 1 -3.98 26.00 7.28
CA PHE A 1 -4.36 24.66 7.79
C PHE A 1 -3.36 23.56 7.46
N ALA A 2 -2.76 23.48 6.26
CA ALA A 2 -1.79 22.41 5.98
C ALA A 2 -0.38 22.60 6.59
N GLN A 3 0.13 23.83 6.68
CA GLN A 3 1.49 24.11 7.18
C GLN A 3 1.66 23.92 8.70
N THR A 4 0.59 24.03 9.49
CA THR A 4 0.64 24.00 10.95
C THR A 4 0.74 22.59 11.55
N ALA A 5 0.49 21.55 10.74
CA ALA A 5 0.39 20.15 11.20
C ALA A 5 1.55 19.25 10.76
N VAL A 6 2.58 19.79 10.11
CA VAL A 6 3.85 19.07 9.92
C VAL A 6 4.62 19.25 11.22
N GLY A 7 4.20 18.49 12.23
CA GLY A 7 4.66 18.63 13.60
C GLY A 7 6.18 18.47 13.71
N SER A 8 6.78 19.31 14.55
CA SER A 8 8.13 19.11 15.07
C SER A 8 8.32 17.65 15.46
N ALA A 9 9.38 17.02 14.96
CA ALA A 9 9.69 15.62 15.24
C ALA A 9 9.66 15.35 16.75
N PRO A 10 9.21 14.15 17.20
CA PRO A 10 9.34 13.76 18.59
C PRO A 10 10.80 13.94 19.03
N PRO A 11 11.06 14.50 20.23
CA PRO A 11 12.43 14.86 20.65
C PRO A 11 13.43 13.68 20.66
N ASN A 12 12.95 12.43 20.58
CA ASN A 12 13.76 11.21 20.58
C ASN A 12 13.53 10.30 19.35
N SER A 13 13.01 10.81 18.23
CA SER A 13 12.90 10.00 17.00
C SER A 13 14.25 10.00 16.25
N PRO A 14 14.88 8.83 15.98
CA PRO A 14 16.09 8.77 15.15
C PRO A 14 15.81 9.09 13.67
N TYR A 15 14.54 9.19 13.28
CA TYR A 15 14.12 9.47 11.91
C TYR A 15 13.71 10.95 11.76
N PRO A 16 14.32 11.69 10.81
CA PRO A 16 13.89 13.05 10.49
C PRO A 16 12.48 13.01 9.89
N CYS A 17 11.56 13.82 10.40
CA CYS A 17 10.22 13.96 9.82
C CYS A 17 10.33 14.73 8.50
N PRO A 18 10.05 14.11 7.33
CA PRO A 18 10.11 14.83 6.07
C PRO A 18 9.05 15.94 6.03
N PRO A 19 9.32 17.09 5.39
CA PRO A 19 8.42 18.25 5.39
C PRO A 19 7.26 18.09 4.40
N PHE A 20 6.62 16.91 4.34
CA PHE A 20 5.47 16.62 3.51
C PHE A 20 4.51 15.65 4.19
N LYS A 21 3.25 15.70 3.78
CA LYS A 21 2.18 14.80 4.24
C LYS A 21 2.05 13.62 3.29
N ILE A 22 1.54 12.51 3.78
CA ILE A 22 1.21 11.35 2.95
C ILE A 22 -0.30 11.14 3.00
N ILE A 23 -0.92 10.95 1.84
CA ILE A 23 -2.31 10.52 1.69
C ILE A 23 -2.28 9.15 1.03
N ILE A 24 -2.88 8.16 1.70
CA ILE A 24 -3.03 6.80 1.18
C ILE A 24 -4.50 6.64 0.78
N LEU A 25 -4.74 6.27 -0.47
CA LEU A 25 -6.04 5.93 -0.99
C LEU A 25 -6.03 4.45 -1.34
N ASP A 26 -6.75 3.68 -0.53
CA ASP A 26 -6.93 2.25 -0.77
C ASP A 26 -8.10 2.01 -1.73
N GLU A 27 -8.08 0.88 -2.44
CA GLU A 27 -9.08 0.50 -3.44
C GLU A 27 -9.38 1.60 -4.47
N ALA A 28 -8.35 2.33 -4.92
CA ALA A 28 -8.50 3.49 -5.80
C ALA A 28 -9.17 3.16 -7.15
N ASP A 29 -9.19 1.89 -7.56
CA ASP A 29 -9.89 1.39 -8.74
C ASP A 29 -11.42 1.35 -8.59
N THR A 30 -11.93 1.48 -7.37
CA THR A 30 -13.37 1.62 -7.10
C THR A 30 -13.88 3.06 -7.27
N MET A 31 -12.98 4.05 -7.30
CA MET A 31 -13.35 5.45 -7.47
C MET A 31 -13.94 5.71 -8.85
N THR A 32 -14.96 6.57 -8.91
CA THR A 32 -15.53 6.99 -10.20
C THR A 32 -14.50 7.80 -11.01
N PRO A 33 -14.58 7.77 -12.36
CA PRO A 33 -13.66 8.54 -13.21
C PRO A 33 -13.66 10.04 -12.90
N GLU A 34 -14.79 10.61 -12.51
CA GLU A 34 -14.94 12.03 -12.15
C GLU A 34 -14.19 12.34 -10.86
N ALA A 35 -14.29 11.47 -9.85
CA ALA A 35 -13.55 11.60 -8.60
C ALA A 35 -12.04 11.49 -8.84
N GLN A 36 -11.60 10.57 -9.70
CA GLN A 36 -10.20 10.44 -10.11
C GLN A 36 -9.71 11.70 -10.85
N ALA A 37 -10.54 12.28 -11.73
CA ALA A 37 -10.21 13.52 -12.45
C ALA A 37 -10.08 14.72 -11.50
N ALA A 38 -10.93 14.80 -10.47
CA ALA A 38 -10.81 15.81 -9.42
C ALA A 38 -9.53 15.62 -8.58
N LEU A 39 -9.24 14.37 -8.19
CA LEU A 39 -8.04 14.00 -7.45
C LEU A 39 -6.76 14.39 -8.21
N ARG A 40 -6.72 14.19 -9.52
CA ARG A 40 -5.58 14.59 -10.37
C ARG A 40 -5.22 16.07 -10.17
N ARG A 41 -6.20 16.97 -10.17
CA ARG A 41 -5.96 18.40 -9.98
C ARG A 41 -5.41 18.69 -8.59
N THR A 42 -5.96 18.04 -7.56
CA THR A 42 -5.48 18.15 -6.17
C THR A 42 -4.04 17.67 -6.03
N MET A 43 -3.68 16.56 -6.68
CA MET A 43 -2.32 16.02 -6.69
C MET A 43 -1.32 16.98 -7.33
N GLU A 44 -1.68 17.61 -8.46
CA GLU A 44 -0.83 18.59 -9.13
C GLU A 44 -0.59 19.83 -8.25
N VAL A 45 -1.66 20.41 -7.70
CA VAL A 45 -1.61 21.64 -6.89
C VAL A 45 -0.83 21.45 -5.58
N HIS A 46 -0.96 20.28 -4.94
CA HIS A 46 -0.36 20.02 -3.62
C HIS A 46 0.88 19.11 -3.64
N SER A 47 1.42 18.79 -4.81
CA SER A 47 2.58 17.89 -5.01
C SER A 47 3.84 18.25 -4.19
N LYS A 48 4.04 19.54 -3.88
CA LYS A 48 5.20 20.02 -3.11
C LYS A 48 5.14 19.68 -1.61
N VAL A 49 3.94 19.57 -1.05
CA VAL A 49 3.71 19.42 0.39
C VAL A 49 2.99 18.11 0.75
N THR A 50 2.48 17.39 -0.25
CA THR A 50 1.73 16.16 -0.07
C THR A 50 2.16 15.11 -1.10
N ARG A 51 2.41 13.90 -0.65
CA ARG A 51 2.63 12.71 -1.47
C ARG A 51 1.39 11.82 -1.42
N PHE A 52 1.04 11.25 -2.56
CA PHE A 52 -0.11 10.35 -2.69
C PHE A 52 0.39 8.92 -2.92
N CYS A 53 -0.24 7.97 -2.25
CA CYS A 53 -0.06 6.54 -2.45
C CYS A 53 -1.42 5.96 -2.83
N LEU A 54 -1.51 5.41 -4.04
CA LEU A 54 -2.73 4.79 -4.55
C LEU A 54 -2.54 3.28 -4.54
N VAL A 55 -3.39 2.57 -3.81
CA VAL A 55 -3.45 1.11 -3.79
C VAL A 55 -4.65 0.70 -4.62
N CYS A 56 -4.46 -0.22 -5.56
CA CYS A 56 -5.53 -0.71 -6.42
C CYS A 56 -5.21 -2.11 -6.93
N ASN A 57 -6.25 -2.87 -7.26
CA ASN A 57 -6.10 -4.22 -7.82
C ASN A 57 -5.91 -4.19 -9.33
N TYR A 58 -6.62 -3.28 -10.02
CA TYR A 58 -6.59 -3.16 -11.47
C TYR A 58 -6.13 -1.77 -11.92
N VAL A 59 -4.87 -1.66 -12.33
CA VAL A 59 -4.32 -0.39 -12.86
C VAL A 59 -5.07 0.13 -14.09
N THR A 60 -5.71 -0.77 -14.86
CA THR A 60 -6.53 -0.41 -16.03
C THR A 60 -7.78 0.39 -15.68
N ARG A 61 -8.22 0.36 -14.42
CA ARG A 61 -9.34 1.16 -13.90
C ARG A 61 -8.91 2.53 -13.37
N ILE A 62 -7.61 2.79 -13.32
CA ILE A 62 -7.05 4.10 -12.98
C ILE A 62 -6.87 4.91 -14.26
N ILE A 63 -7.35 6.15 -14.27
CA ILE A 63 -7.19 7.03 -15.44
C ILE A 63 -5.70 7.27 -15.74
N GLU A 64 -5.33 7.24 -17.02
CA GLU A 64 -3.92 7.42 -17.45
C GLU A 64 -3.26 8.72 -16.91
N PRO A 65 -3.98 9.86 -16.78
CA PRO A 65 -3.42 11.04 -16.14
C PRO A 65 -2.95 10.83 -14.69
N LEU A 66 -3.62 9.98 -13.90
CA LEU A 66 -3.15 9.64 -12.55
C LEU A 66 -1.99 8.65 -12.60
N ALA A 67 -2.13 7.59 -13.40
CA ALA A 67 -1.15 6.52 -13.52
C ALA A 67 0.22 7.02 -14.02
N SER A 68 0.25 7.99 -14.94
CA SER A 68 1.47 8.61 -15.46
C SER A 68 2.22 9.49 -14.46
N ARG A 69 1.54 9.98 -13.41
CA ARG A 69 2.12 10.84 -12.35
C ARG A 69 2.64 10.04 -11.15
N CYS A 70 2.36 8.75 -11.10
CA CYS A 70 2.74 7.87 -10.00
C CYS A 70 3.86 6.92 -10.43
N ALA A 71 4.77 6.62 -9.50
CA ALA A 71 5.66 5.47 -9.66
C ALA A 71 4.83 4.19 -9.54
N LYS A 72 4.91 3.31 -10.54
CA LYS A 72 4.13 2.07 -10.61
C LYS A 72 4.89 0.96 -9.90
N PHE A 73 4.33 0.47 -8.79
CA PHE A 73 4.82 -0.71 -8.09
C PHE A 73 3.81 -1.84 -8.30
N ARG A 74 4.21 -2.88 -9.02
CA ARG A 74 3.35 -4.05 -9.29
C ARG A 74 3.71 -5.18 -8.35
N PHE A 75 2.82 -5.49 -7.42
CA PHE A 75 2.93 -6.67 -6.58
C PHE A 75 2.47 -7.88 -7.40
N GLN A 76 3.31 -8.93 -7.40
CA GLN A 76 2.95 -10.22 -7.98
C GLN A 76 2.39 -11.12 -6.87
N GLY A 77 1.80 -12.25 -7.28
CA GLY A 77 1.41 -13.29 -6.33
C GLY A 77 2.59 -13.68 -5.42
N LEU A 78 2.28 -14.05 -4.19
CA LEU A 78 3.30 -14.43 -3.22
C LEU A 78 3.97 -15.74 -3.65
N PRO A 79 5.31 -15.84 -3.62
CA PRO A 79 6.01 -17.10 -3.83
C PRO A 79 5.57 -18.14 -2.78
N GLU A 80 5.40 -19.40 -3.19
CA GLU A 80 4.97 -20.48 -2.29
C GLU A 80 5.84 -20.57 -1.03
N GLU A 81 7.15 -20.45 -1.18
CA GLU A 81 8.10 -20.49 -0.06
C GLU A 81 7.91 -19.33 0.92
N ALA A 82 7.58 -18.14 0.42
CA ALA A 82 7.27 -16.99 1.28
C ALA A 82 5.96 -17.21 2.04
N MET A 83 4.96 -17.82 1.41
CA MET A 83 3.71 -18.18 2.07
C MET A 83 3.92 -19.25 3.15
N LYS A 84 4.64 -20.33 2.84
CA LYS A 84 4.97 -21.40 3.81
C LYS A 84 5.70 -20.84 5.03
N ASN A 85 6.76 -20.07 4.80
CA ASN A 85 7.55 -19.47 5.89
C ASN A 85 6.68 -18.57 6.79
N ARG A 86 5.77 -17.80 6.20
CA ARG A 86 4.86 -16.95 6.96
C ARG A 86 3.84 -17.77 7.75
N LEU A 87 3.32 -18.86 7.17
CA LEU A 87 2.37 -19.76 7.85
C LEU A 87 3.04 -20.49 9.02
N VAL A 88 4.26 -21.00 8.85
CA VAL A 88 5.04 -21.63 9.94
C VAL A 88 5.29 -20.65 11.07
N HIS A 89 5.65 -19.40 10.74
CA HIS A 89 5.84 -18.35 11.73
C HIS A 89 4.55 -18.09 12.53
N ILE A 90 3.39 -18.00 11.87
CA ILE A 90 2.09 -17.81 12.54
C ILE A 90 1.73 -19.02 13.39
N ALA A 91 1.86 -20.24 12.87
CA ALA A 91 1.56 -21.48 13.60
C ALA A 91 2.40 -21.60 14.88
N THR A 92 3.68 -21.23 14.81
CA THR A 92 4.57 -21.23 15.98
C THR A 92 4.16 -20.17 17.01
N ALA A 93 3.81 -18.96 16.55
CA ALA A 93 3.39 -17.87 17.43
C ALA A 93 2.07 -18.16 18.16
N GLU A 94 1.12 -18.80 17.45
CA GLU A 94 -0.20 -19.17 17.97
C GLU A 94 -0.22 -20.54 18.66
N GLN A 95 0.92 -21.23 18.74
CA GLN A 95 1.06 -22.60 19.29
C GLN A 95 0.12 -23.63 18.64
N VAL A 96 -0.11 -23.50 17.33
CA VAL A 96 -0.92 -24.42 16.55
C VAL A 96 -0.02 -25.47 15.89
N SER A 97 -0.30 -26.75 16.14
CA SER A 97 0.36 -27.85 15.44
C SER A 97 -0.19 -27.96 14.02
N VAL A 98 0.65 -27.71 13.02
CA VAL A 98 0.28 -27.83 11.59
C VAL A 98 1.22 -28.82 10.91
N SER A 99 0.67 -29.74 10.12
CA SER A 99 1.47 -30.67 9.31
C SER A 99 1.98 -30.02 8.03
N GLU A 100 3.15 -30.44 7.55
CA GLU A 100 3.73 -30.04 6.26
C GLU A 100 2.73 -30.22 5.09
N GLU A 101 2.00 -31.34 5.10
CA GLU A 101 0.99 -31.66 4.08
C GLU A 101 -0.17 -30.65 4.08
N SER A 102 -0.58 -30.21 5.27
CA SER A 102 -1.63 -29.19 5.43
C SER A 102 -1.15 -27.82 4.95
N LEU A 103 0.10 -27.44 5.26
CA LEU A 103 0.71 -26.21 4.76
C LEU A 103 0.80 -26.20 3.23
N GLY A 104 1.25 -27.31 2.64
CA GLY A 104 1.31 -27.48 1.18
C GLY A 104 -0.07 -27.38 0.52
N THR A 105 -1.10 -27.95 1.16
CA THR A 105 -2.48 -27.89 0.66
C THR A 105 -3.03 -26.46 0.72
N ILE A 106 -2.80 -25.74 1.82
CA ILE A 106 -3.23 -24.33 1.96
C ILE A 106 -2.57 -23.47 0.89
N VAL A 107 -1.26 -23.61 0.71
CA VAL A 107 -0.48 -22.89 -0.30
C VAL A 107 -1.02 -23.16 -1.70
N LYS A 108 -1.29 -24.43 -2.02
CA LYS A 108 -1.84 -24.85 -3.31
C LYS A 108 -3.25 -24.33 -3.58
N LEU A 109 -4.09 -24.20 -2.55
CA LEU A 109 -5.46 -23.68 -2.67
C LEU A 109 -5.54 -22.15 -2.67
N SER A 110 -4.50 -21.46 -2.19
CA SER A 110 -4.47 -19.99 -2.07
C SER A 110 -3.92 -19.27 -3.31
N GLY A 111 -3.43 -20.03 -4.30
CA GLY A 111 -2.82 -19.55 -5.54
C GLY A 111 -3.80 -19.41 -6.70
#